data_AF-A0A388P084-F1
#
_entry.id   AF-A0A388P084-F1
#
_cell.length_a   1.000
_cell.length_b   1.000
_cell.length_c   1.000
_cell.angle_alpha   90.00
_cell.angle_beta   90.00
_cell.angle_gamma   90.00
#
_symmetry.space_group_name_H-M   'P 1'
#
loop_
_entity.id
_entity.type
_entity.pdbx_description
1 polymer ?
#
loop_
_entity_poly.entity_id
_entity_poly.type
_entity_poly.pdbx_seq_one_letter_code
_entity_poly.pdbx_strand_id
1 'polypeptide(L)'
;MAWIHADLVIALLGVSIALLIAIRLGLTGQARQVLSGRIQIFLIVALAQGGIGYIQYFTKLPEALVAAHIIGSIAVWLSAWNLFISSNLGANLIARKGL
;
A
#
# COMPACT_ATOMS: atom_id res chain seq x y z
N MET A 1 2.39 -18.33 14.44
CA MET A 1 2.95 -17.12 13.81
C MET A 1 1.98 -16.35 12.92
N ALA A 2 0.83 -16.90 12.50
CA ALA A 2 -0.13 -16.18 11.64
C ALA A 2 -0.79 -14.93 12.29
N TRP A 3 -0.98 -14.95 13.62
CA TRP A 3 -1.58 -13.84 14.36
C TRP A 3 -0.70 -12.58 14.35
N ILE A 4 0.61 -12.70 14.63
CA ILE A 4 1.56 -11.57 14.51
C ILE A 4 1.59 -11.02 13.07
N HIS A 5 1.55 -11.90 12.07
CA HIS A 5 1.52 -11.46 10.68
C HIS A 5 0.25 -10.64 10.37
N ALA A 6 -0.91 -11.10 10.84
CA ALA A 6 -2.16 -10.37 10.70
C ALA A 6 -2.10 -9.01 11.43
N ASP A 7 -1.55 -8.96 12.65
CA ASP A 7 -1.39 -7.72 13.40
C ASP A 7 -0.51 -6.71 12.65
N LEU A 8 0.58 -7.18 12.02
CA LEU A 8 1.44 -6.33 11.18
C LEU A 8 0.72 -5.82 9.92
N VAL A 9 -0.12 -6.64 9.28
CA VAL A 9 -0.92 -6.22 8.14
C VAL A 9 -1.96 -5.17 8.56
N ILE A 10 -2.61 -5.35 9.71
CA ILE A 10 -3.56 -4.37 10.26
C ILE A 10 -2.84 -3.06 10.59
N ALA A 11 -1.69 -3.12 11.25
CA ALA A 11 -0.87 -1.94 11.53
C ALA A 11 -0.44 -1.22 10.23
N LEU A 12 -0.01 -1.96 9.21
CA LEU A 12 0.35 -1.43 7.90
C LEU A 12 -0.82 -0.69 7.25
N LEU A 13 -2.02 -1.26 7.28
CA LEU A 13 -3.24 -0.63 6.76
C LEU A 13 -3.56 0.66 7.54
N GLY A 14 -3.49 0.61 8.87
CA GLY A 14 -3.72 1.77 9.74
C GLY A 14 -2.76 2.93 9.45
N VAL A 15 -1.46 2.64 9.35
CA VAL A 15 -0.43 3.64 9.00
C VAL A 15 -0.64 4.17 7.59
N SER A 16 -1.03 3.32 6.64
CA SER A 16 -1.28 3.73 5.25
C SER A 16 -2.51 4.63 5.11
N ILE A 17 -3.56 4.39 5.91
CA ILE A 17 -4.72 5.29 6.01
C ILE A 17 -4.30 6.62 6.65
N ALA A 18 -3.53 6.59 7.73
CA ALA A 18 -3.00 7.79 8.37
C ALA A 18 -2.15 8.62 7.39
N LEU A 19 -1.31 7.97 6.58
CA LEU A 19 -0.53 8.60 5.52
C LEU A 19 -1.42 9.23 4.44
N LEU A 20 -2.47 8.54 3.99
CA LEU A 20 -3.43 9.11 3.04
C LEU A 20 -4.10 10.37 3.61
N ILE A 21 -4.48 10.36 4.89
CA ILE A 21 -5.05 11.53 5.56
C ILE A 21 -4.01 12.66 5.62
N ALA A 22 -2.77 12.36 6.02
CA ALA A 22 -1.69 13.33 6.07
C ALA A 22 -1.40 13.96 4.70
N ILE A 23 -1.39 13.17 3.62
CA ILE A 23 -1.25 13.68 2.23
C ILE A 23 -2.42 14.60 1.88
N ARG A 24 -3.66 14.22 2.22
CA ARG A 24 -4.86 15.00 1.92
C ARG A 24 -4.95 16.29 2.73
N LEU A 25 -4.38 16.35 3.94
CA LEU A 25 -4.44 17.55 4.76
C LEU A 25 -3.21 18.45 4.57
N GLY A 26 -2.04 17.87 4.33
CA GLY A 26 -0.76 18.57 4.28
C GLY A 26 -0.30 18.99 2.88
N LEU A 27 -0.79 18.36 1.81
CA LEU A 27 -0.39 18.69 0.44
C LEU A 27 -1.52 19.35 -0.36
N THR A 28 -1.14 20.13 -1.36
CA THR A 28 -2.04 20.79 -2.31
C THR A 28 -1.62 20.53 -3.76
N GLY A 29 -2.51 20.87 -4.71
CA GLY A 29 -2.23 20.78 -6.13
C GLY A 29 -1.90 19.37 -6.65
N GLN A 30 -1.00 19.32 -7.64
CA GLN A 30 -0.65 18.09 -8.36
C GLN A 30 0.01 17.03 -7.45
N ALA A 31 0.82 17.46 -6.48
CA ALA A 31 1.49 16.55 -5.53
C ALA A 31 0.47 15.77 -4.70
N ARG A 32 -0.57 16.45 -4.17
CA ARG A 32 -1.68 15.81 -3.45
C ARG A 32 -2.40 14.79 -4.33
N GLN A 33 -2.75 15.16 -5.56
CA GLN A 33 -3.50 14.29 -6.47
C GLN A 33 -2.73 13.02 -6.80
N VAL A 34 -1.45 13.14 -7.16
CA VAL A 34 -0.61 12.00 -7.51
C VAL A 34 -0.43 11.08 -6.30
N LEU A 35 0.02 11.61 -5.16
CA LEU A 35 0.33 10.78 -3.99
C LEU A 35 -0.91 10.16 -3.36
N SER A 36 -2.04 10.88 -3.32
CA SER A 36 -3.31 10.32 -2.84
C SER A 36 -3.76 9.14 -3.70
N GLY A 37 -3.61 9.24 -5.03
CA GLY A 37 -3.94 8.14 -5.93
C GLY A 37 -3.02 6.93 -5.71
N ARG A 38 -1.71 7.14 -5.52
CA ARG A 38 -0.76 6.04 -5.29
C ARG A 38 -1.02 5.30 -3.99
N ILE A 39 -1.23 6.01 -2.87
CA ILE A 39 -1.51 5.36 -1.59
C ILE A 39 -2.89 4.67 -1.58
N GLN A 40 -3.88 5.19 -2.32
CA GLN A 40 -5.17 4.51 -2.49
C GLN A 40 -5.02 3.18 -3.25
N ILE A 41 -4.23 3.15 -4.32
CA ILE A 41 -3.93 1.90 -5.04
C ILE A 41 -3.26 0.90 -4.09
N PHE A 42 -2.25 1.34 -3.34
CA PHE A 42 -1.58 0.49 -2.34
C PHE A 42 -2.58 -0.08 -1.32
N LEU A 43 -3.45 0.76 -0.75
CA LEU A 43 -4.46 0.34 0.22
C LEU A 43 -5.42 -0.71 -0.34
N ILE A 44 -5.92 -0.51 -1.57
CA ILE A 44 -6.83 -1.47 -2.21
C ILE A 44 -6.14 -2.81 -2.42
N VAL A 45 -4.90 -2.80 -2.93
CA VAL A 45 -4.13 -4.03 -3.18
C VAL A 45 -3.79 -4.73 -1.87
N ALA A 46 -3.36 -3.99 -0.85
CA ALA A 46 -3.03 -4.56 0.47
C ALA A 46 -4.27 -5.14 1.18
N LEU A 47 -5.43 -4.47 1.10
CA LEU A 47 -6.69 -4.97 1.64
C LEU A 47 -7.14 -6.25 0.94
N ALA A 48 -7.11 -6.28 -0.40
CA ALA A 48 -7.45 -7.47 -1.16
C ALA A 48 -6.52 -8.64 -0.79
N GLN A 49 -5.23 -8.36 -0.67
CA GLN A 49 -4.23 -9.37 -0.32
C GLN A 49 -4.38 -9.90 1.11
N GLY A 50 -4.66 -9.02 2.07
CA GLY A 50 -5.00 -9.42 3.43
C GLY A 50 -6.26 -10.29 3.48
N GLY A 51 -7.26 -9.96 2.65
CA GLY A 51 -8.47 -10.77 2.47
C GLY A 51 -8.17 -12.17 1.93
N ILE A 52 -7.32 -12.30 0.90
CA ILE A 52 -6.89 -13.60 0.37
C ILE A 52 -6.19 -14.41 1.48
N GLY A 53 -5.26 -13.81 2.21
CA GLY A 53 -4.55 -14.47 3.30
C GLY A 53 -5.48 -14.91 4.43
N TYR A 54 -6.49 -14.10 4.76
CA TYR A 54 -7.52 -14.45 5.75
C TYR A 54 -8.34 -15.66 5.29
N ILE A 55 -8.78 -15.69 4.04
CA ILE A 55 -9.51 -16.84 3.48
C ILE A 55 -8.63 -18.10 3.49
N GLN A 56 -7.34 -17.99 3.14
CA GLN A 56 -6.39 -19.11 3.18
C GLN A 56 -6.25 -19.74 4.57
N TYR A 57 -6.25 -18.92 5.62
CA TYR A 57 -6.17 -19.39 7.01
C TYR A 57 -7.30 -20.37 7.34
N PHE A 58 -8.53 -20.09 6.91
CA PHE A 58 -9.69 -20.97 7.16
C PHE A 58 -9.82 -22.12 6.16
N THR A 59 -9.37 -21.92 4.92
CA THR A 59 -9.50 -22.92 3.84
C THR A 59 -8.37 -23.96 3.83
N LYS A 60 -7.44 -23.90 4.79
CA LYS A 60 -6.32 -24.85 4.92
C LYS A 60 -5.40 -24.89 3.69
N LEU A 61 -5.10 -23.71 3.13
CA LEU A 61 -4.09 -23.50 2.07
C LEU A 61 -4.38 -24.20 0.73
N PRO A 62 -5.52 -23.93 0.06
CA PRO A 62 -5.75 -24.47 -1.28
C PRO A 62 -4.78 -23.83 -2.30
N GLU A 63 -4.23 -24.65 -3.19
CA GLU A 63 -3.15 -24.28 -4.13
C GLU A 63 -3.47 -23.04 -4.96
N ALA A 64 -4.71 -22.94 -5.46
CA ALA A 64 -5.16 -21.78 -6.25
C ALA A 64 -5.13 -20.46 -5.45
N LEU A 65 -5.53 -20.47 -4.17
CA LEU A 65 -5.43 -19.27 -3.33
C LEU A 65 -3.99 -18.97 -2.95
N VAL A 66 -3.13 -19.98 -2.81
CA VAL A 66 -1.68 -19.79 -2.59
C VAL A 66 -1.05 -19.09 -3.79
N ALA A 67 -1.33 -19.54 -5.01
CA ALA A 67 -0.87 -18.88 -6.22
C ALA A 67 -1.37 -17.42 -6.30
N ALA A 68 -2.67 -17.20 -6.04
CA ALA A 68 -3.24 -15.86 -5.98
C ALA A 68 -2.58 -14.97 -4.92
N HIS A 69 -2.26 -15.52 -3.75
CA HIS A 69 -1.58 -14.80 -2.68
C HIS A 69 -0.12 -14.48 -3.03
N ILE A 70 0.60 -15.36 -3.71
CA ILE A 70 1.97 -15.06 -4.15
C ILE A 70 1.96 -13.93 -5.19
N ILE A 71 1.06 -14.01 -6.18
CA ILE A 71 0.89 -12.97 -7.19
C ILE A 71 0.45 -11.64 -6.56
N GLY A 72 -0.50 -11.69 -5.62
CA GLY A 72 -0.96 -10.52 -4.87
C GLY A 72 0.17 -9.87 -4.06
N SER A 73 1.08 -10.66 -3.49
CA SER A 73 2.25 -10.14 -2.77
C SER A 73 3.17 -9.34 -3.69
N ILE A 74 3.34 -9.78 -4.94
CA ILE A 74 4.11 -9.02 -5.95
C ILE A 74 3.42 -7.68 -6.24
N ALA A 75 2.09 -7.68 -6.38
CA ALA A 75 1.33 -6.45 -6.60
C ALA A 75 1.43 -5.46 -5.41
N VAL A 76 1.42 -5.97 -4.17
CA VAL A 76 1.66 -5.15 -2.96
C VAL A 76 3.03 -4.46 -3.07
N TRP A 77 4.09 -5.19 -3.39
CA TRP A 77 5.43 -4.62 -3.55
C TRP A 77 5.51 -3.60 -4.68
N LEU A 78 4.94 -3.90 -5.85
CA LEU A 78 4.93 -2.97 -6.98
C LEU A 78 4.21 -1.66 -6.64
N SER A 79 3.07 -1.74 -5.96
CA SER A 79 2.34 -0.54 -5.52
C SER A 79 3.08 0.26 -4.44
N ALA A 80 3.79 -0.42 -3.53
CA ALA A 80 4.64 0.22 -2.52
C ALA A 80 5.82 0.97 -3.16
N TRP A 81 6.53 0.33 -4.09
CA TRP A 81 7.62 0.97 -4.82
C TRP A 81 7.14 2.15 -5.65
N ASN A 82 5.99 2.02 -6.31
CA ASN A 82 5.39 3.11 -7.08
C ASN A 82 5.06 4.33 -6.19
N LEU A 83 4.55 4.10 -4.98
CA LEU A 83 4.32 5.15 -4.00
C LEU A 83 5.64 5.83 -3.57
N PHE A 84 6.65 5.05 -3.21
CA PHE A 84 7.96 5.55 -2.76
C PHE A 84 8.69 6.35 -3.85
N ILE A 85 8.69 5.86 -5.08
CA ILE A 85 9.30 6.57 -6.21
C ILE A 85 8.54 7.87 -6.48
N SER A 86 7.21 7.84 -6.44
CA SER A 86 6.38 9.03 -6.64
C SER A 86 6.62 10.10 -5.57
N SER A 87 6.82 9.72 -4.30
CA SER A 87 7.13 10.67 -3.23
C SER A 87 8.50 11.30 -3.40
N ASN A 88 9.50 10.53 -3.82
CA ASN A 88 10.86 11.02 -4.00
C ASN A 88 10.99 11.91 -5.25
N LEU A 89 10.28 11.59 -6.33
CA LEU A 89 10.21 12.45 -7.51
C LEU A 89 9.55 13.80 -7.17
N GLY A 90 8.47 13.79 -6.39
CA GLY A 90 7.84 15.01 -5.88
C GLY A 90 8.79 15.88 -5.06
N ALA A 91 9.52 15.27 -4.11
CA ALA A 91 10.49 15.98 -3.28
C ALA A 91 11.63 16.60 -4.10
N ASN A 92 12.18 15.86 -5.07
CA ASN A 92 13.27 16.34 -5.91
C ASN A 92 12.84 17.47 -6.87
N LEU A 93 11.60 17.46 -7.36
CA LEU A 93 11.07 18.54 -8.20
C LEU A 93 10.88 19.84 -7.42
N ILE A 94 10.47 19.77 -6.15
CA ILE A 94 10.38 20.94 -5.27
C ILE A 94 11.79 21.49 -5.01
N ALA A 95 12.73 20.62 -4.62
CA ALA A 95 14.12 21.01 -4.35
C ALA A 95 14.83 21.64 -5.56
N ARG A 96 14.56 21.17 -6.79
CA ARG A 96 15.13 21.74 -8.03
C ARG A 96 14.53 23.10 -8.42
N LYS A 97 13.30 23.42 -8.01
CA LYS A 97 12.63 24.68 -8.35
C LYS A 97 13.04 25.86 -7.46
N GLY A 98 13.85 25.64 -6.43
CA GLY A 98 14.44 26.72 -5.63
C GLY A 98 13.41 27.63 -4.95
N LEU A 99 12.28 27.07 -4.52
CA LEU A 99 11.36 27.70 -3.57
C LEU A 99 11.75 27.30 -2.14
#